data_AF-A0A2S8BH01-F1
#
_entry.id   AF-A0A2S8BH01-F1
#
_cell.length_a   1.000
_cell.length_b   1.000
_cell.length_c   1.000
_cell.angle_alpha   90.00
_cell.angle_beta   90.00
_cell.angle_gamma   90.00
#
_symmetry.space_group_name_H-M   'P 1'
#
loop_
_entity.id
_entity.type
_entity.pdbx_description
1 polymer ?
#
loop_
_entity_poly.entity_id
_entity_poly.type
_entity_poly.pdbx_seq_one_letter_code
_entity_poly.pdbx_strand_id
1 'polypeptide(L)'
;MVTVEADHDLRNPAGLLAVERITRAVMAIPGVRMVQSASRPAGRVPDEATLSHQAGLLGTQLGDGIDSLTARLAGVGDLDAVLNRLSATIDQLDGATTGGVTGMSEIGSAADDMRAGMDGLQSNVGVVSGYLDPLRGFVEATPDCPANPICAVVARVVQPVDAMVASSAALTGGAAKLTAGSGTATAALAGLPATLRSMRAVLSQAQTATRELNGVVEALSPQLRELTDYLRGVAGDFRDSAAGGFYLPARALADPRVPGGAAGADVSGWARHPT
;
A
#
# COMPACT_ATOMS: atom_id res chain seq x y z
N MET A 1 55.76 35.10 23.08
CA MET A 1 55.56 34.22 21.93
C MET A 1 56.11 32.85 22.30
N VAL A 2 55.35 31.78 22.05
CA VAL A 2 55.78 30.40 22.30
C VAL A 2 55.89 29.72 20.95
N THR A 3 57.04 29.09 20.68
CA THR A 3 57.27 28.33 19.45
C THR A 3 57.30 26.85 19.79
N VAL A 4 56.56 26.04 19.04
CA VAL A 4 56.52 24.58 19.18
C VAL A 4 57.04 23.99 17.88
N GLU A 5 58.04 23.12 17.98
CA GLU A 5 58.61 22.40 16.84
C GLU A 5 58.16 20.93 16.89
N ALA A 6 57.77 20.40 15.74
CA ALA A 6 57.35 19.02 15.57
C ALA A 6 58.01 18.44 14.31
N ASP A 7 58.37 17.17 14.36
CA ASP A 7 59.00 16.41 13.26
C ASP A 7 57.99 15.86 12.24
N HIS A 8 56.69 16.17 12.41
CA HIS A 8 55.59 15.71 11.57
C HIS A 8 54.51 16.79 11.39
N ASP A 9 53.65 16.61 10.39
CA ASP A 9 52.54 17.54 10.14
C ASP A 9 51.47 17.46 11.24
N LEU A 10 51.16 18.60 11.85
CA LEU A 10 50.13 18.73 12.88
C LEU A 10 48.75 19.12 12.32
N ARG A 11 48.60 19.31 11.01
CA ARG A 11 47.34 19.66 10.31
C ARG A 11 46.39 18.46 10.16
N ASN A 12 46.26 17.70 11.22
CA ASN A 12 45.37 16.55 11.32
C ASN A 12 44.67 16.55 12.70
N PRO A 13 43.62 15.74 12.91
CA PRO A 13 42.87 15.73 14.16
C PRO A 13 43.74 15.52 15.41
N ALA A 14 44.73 14.62 15.35
CA ALA A 14 45.60 14.32 16.48
C ALA A 14 46.58 15.47 16.77
N GLY A 15 47.15 16.07 15.73
CA GLY A 15 48.05 17.21 15.82
C GLY A 15 47.35 18.46 16.37
N LEU A 16 46.14 18.76 15.88
CA LEU A 16 45.36 19.89 16.40
C LEU A 16 44.88 19.68 17.84
N LEU A 17 44.57 18.43 18.23
CA LEU A 17 44.29 18.11 19.63
C LEU A 17 45.53 18.32 20.52
N ALA A 18 46.72 17.98 20.03
CA ALA A 18 47.97 18.23 20.74
C ALA A 18 48.23 19.74 20.90
N VAL A 19 48.05 20.53 19.83
CA VAL A 19 48.13 22.00 19.86
C VAL A 19 47.13 22.59 20.86
N GLU A 20 45.91 22.07 20.92
CA GLU A 20 44.89 22.51 21.88
C GLU A 20 45.28 22.20 23.33
N ARG A 21 45.87 21.04 23.60
CA ARG A 21 46.37 20.70 24.95
C ARG A 21 47.43 21.70 25.41
N ILE A 22 48.38 22.04 24.53
CA ILE A 22 49.41 23.06 24.80
C ILE A 22 48.76 24.43 25.01
N THR A 23 47.85 24.83 24.11
CA THR A 23 47.14 26.11 24.17
C THR A 23 46.40 26.28 25.51
N ARG A 24 45.72 25.24 25.98
CA ARG A 24 45.03 25.24 27.28
C ARG A 24 45.99 25.34 28.45
N ALA A 25 47.13 24.65 28.41
CA ALA A 25 48.15 24.75 29.44
C ALA A 25 48.73 26.17 29.55
N VAL A 26 48.95 26.84 28.42
CA VAL A 26 49.42 28.24 28.39
C VAL A 26 48.34 29.19 28.91
N MET A 27 47.07 29.00 28.55
CA MET A 27 45.96 29.81 29.08
C MET A 27 45.77 29.68 30.59
N ALA A 28 46.18 28.57 31.21
CA ALA A 28 46.07 28.37 32.65
C ALA A 28 47.13 29.17 33.46
N ILE A 29 48.12 29.77 32.80
CA ILE A 29 49.16 30.56 33.45
C ILE A 29 48.55 31.88 33.96
N PRO A 30 48.75 32.24 35.25
CA PRO A 30 48.27 33.50 35.80
C PRO A 30 48.74 34.71 34.98
N GLY A 31 47.81 35.60 34.61
CA GLY A 31 48.08 36.80 33.81
C GLY A 31 47.93 36.62 32.30
N VAL A 32 47.75 35.39 31.79
CA VAL A 32 47.42 35.14 30.38
C VAL A 32 45.93 35.38 30.14
N ARG A 33 45.60 36.35 29.29
CA ARG A 33 44.19 36.70 28.98
C ARG A 33 43.64 36.00 27.74
N MET A 34 44.50 35.64 26.79
CA MET A 34 44.10 35.06 25.52
C MET A 34 45.33 34.41 24.86
N VAL A 35 45.14 33.28 24.18
CA VAL A 35 46.17 32.62 23.37
C VAL A 35 45.61 32.37 21.98
N GLN A 36 46.27 32.92 20.96
CA GLN A 36 45.99 32.58 19.56
C GLN A 36 46.85 31.40 19.14
N SER A 37 46.22 30.36 18.61
CA SER A 37 46.89 29.17 18.11
C SER A 37 46.09 28.56 16.95
N ALA A 38 46.64 27.54 16.30
CA ALA A 38 45.93 26.83 15.23
C ALA A 38 44.61 26.17 15.71
N SER A 39 44.50 25.77 16.98
CA SER A 39 43.24 25.26 17.57
C SER A 39 42.29 26.36 18.05
N ARG A 40 42.79 27.60 18.23
CA ARG A 40 42.05 28.78 18.71
C ARG A 40 42.44 30.05 17.95
N PRO A 41 42.12 30.16 16.64
CA PRO A 41 42.56 31.28 15.81
C PRO A 41 42.03 32.62 16.31
N ALA A 42 40.80 32.63 16.85
CA ALA A 42 40.17 33.81 17.45
C ALA A 42 40.36 33.89 18.98
N GLY A 43 41.29 33.13 19.56
CA GLY A 43 41.48 33.04 21.02
C GLY A 43 40.47 32.12 21.74
N ARG A 44 39.49 31.58 21.02
CA ARG A 44 38.54 30.55 21.47
C ARG A 44 38.54 29.37 20.50
N VAL A 45 38.11 28.19 20.97
CA VAL A 45 37.91 27.04 20.07
C VAL A 45 36.78 27.39 19.10
N PRO A 46 36.94 27.16 17.79
CA PRO A 46 35.84 27.27 16.84
C PRO A 46 34.68 26.34 17.23
N ASP A 47 33.44 26.80 17.09
CA ASP A 47 32.27 26.03 17.53
C ASP A 47 32.20 24.68 16.79
N GLU A 48 32.52 24.67 15.50
CA GLU A 48 32.58 23.48 14.64
C GLU A 48 33.63 22.45 15.09
N ALA A 49 34.66 22.90 15.82
CA ALA A 49 35.73 22.10 16.39
C ALA A 49 35.45 21.64 17.83
N THR A 50 34.20 21.76 18.29
CA THR A 50 33.76 21.27 19.61
C THR A 50 32.98 19.97 19.51
N LEU A 51 33.15 19.09 20.51
CA LEU A 51 32.39 17.84 20.60
C LEU A 51 30.88 18.10 20.75
N SER A 52 30.52 19.14 21.50
CA SER A 52 29.13 19.57 21.69
C SER A 52 28.47 19.98 20.37
N HIS A 53 29.15 20.76 19.51
CA HIS A 53 28.62 21.09 18.19
C HIS A 53 28.45 19.84 17.30
N GLN A 54 29.43 18.93 17.32
CA GLN A 54 29.33 17.68 16.56
C GLN A 54 28.17 16.79 17.06
N ALA A 55 27.91 16.75 18.38
CA ALA A 55 26.74 16.09 18.95
C ALA A 55 25.44 16.75 18.46
N GLY A 56 25.37 18.08 18.41
CA GLY A 56 24.21 18.81 17.89
C GLY A 56 23.94 18.53 16.41
N LEU A 57 24.99 18.47 15.58
CA LEU A 57 24.85 18.09 14.17
C LEU A 57 24.28 16.68 14.01
N LEU A 58 24.73 15.73 14.83
CA LEU A 58 24.18 14.37 14.85
C LEU A 58 22.72 14.36 15.31
N GLY A 59 22.39 15.13 16.34
CA GLY A 59 21.01 15.29 16.82
C GLY A 59 20.08 15.85 15.75
N THR A 60 20.52 16.87 15.01
CA THR A 60 19.76 17.45 13.89
C THR A 60 19.57 16.44 12.76
N GLN A 61 20.63 15.79 12.29
CA GLN A 61 20.55 14.80 11.21
C GLN A 61 19.65 13.61 11.58
N LEU A 62 19.74 13.13 12.83
CA LEU A 62 18.88 12.07 13.32
C LEU A 62 17.42 12.53 13.38
N GLY A 63 17.17 13.78 13.78
CA GLY A 63 15.84 14.36 13.82
C GLY A 63 15.19 14.48 12.45
N ASP A 64 15.93 15.02 11.47
CA ASP A 64 15.47 15.12 10.09
C ASP A 64 15.13 13.72 9.53
N GLY A 65 15.93 12.71 9.89
CA GLY A 65 15.67 11.31 9.56
C GLY A 65 14.39 10.77 10.17
N ILE A 66 14.12 11.06 11.45
CA ILE A 66 12.89 10.68 12.15
C ILE A 66 11.68 11.38 11.55
N ASP A 67 11.78 12.66 11.22
CA ASP A 67 10.69 13.42 10.61
C ASP A 67 10.37 12.90 9.20
N SER A 68 11.39 12.57 8.41
CA SER A 68 11.20 11.93 7.10
C SER A 68 10.53 10.56 7.23
N LEU A 69 10.97 9.75 8.21
CA LEU A 69 10.35 8.45 8.50
C LEU A 69 8.88 8.64 8.91
N THR A 70 8.60 9.56 9.81
CA THR A 70 7.24 9.88 10.29
C THR A 70 6.34 10.31 9.14
N ALA A 71 6.82 11.19 8.25
CA ALA A 71 6.06 11.64 7.09
C ALA A 71 5.73 10.50 6.11
N ARG A 72 6.68 9.58 5.86
CA ARG A 72 6.44 8.40 5.02
C ARG A 72 5.39 7.47 5.63
N LEU A 73 5.35 7.38 6.95
CA LEU A 73 4.39 6.55 7.69
C LEU A 73 3.01 7.17 7.80
N ALA A 74 2.89 8.50 7.76
CA ALA A 74 1.58 9.14 7.58
C ALA A 74 0.89 8.62 6.30
N GLY A 75 1.66 8.42 5.21
CA GLY A 75 1.17 7.77 3.99
C GLY A 75 0.82 6.28 4.14
N VAL A 76 1.34 5.62 5.18
CA VAL A 76 0.93 4.25 5.56
C VAL A 76 -0.41 4.27 6.31
N GLY A 77 -0.71 5.33 7.07
CA GLY A 77 -2.06 5.56 7.61
C GLY A 77 -3.13 5.70 6.51
N ASP A 78 -2.78 6.30 5.38
CA ASP A 78 -3.68 6.35 4.21
C ASP A 78 -3.92 4.96 3.61
N LEU A 79 -2.91 4.08 3.67
CA LEU A 79 -3.05 2.68 3.24
C LEU A 79 -4.08 1.94 4.09
N ASP A 80 -4.10 2.14 5.40
CA ASP A 80 -5.14 1.54 6.27
C ASP A 80 -6.55 1.99 5.87
N ALA A 81 -6.73 3.28 5.56
CA ALA A 81 -8.02 3.79 5.06
C ALA A 81 -8.43 3.14 3.73
N VAL A 82 -7.47 2.95 2.81
CA VAL A 82 -7.69 2.25 1.54
C VAL A 82 -8.06 0.78 1.79
N LEU A 83 -7.30 0.07 2.61
CA LEU A 83 -7.56 -1.34 2.96
C LEU A 83 -8.94 -1.52 3.61
N ASN A 84 -9.37 -0.58 4.46
CA ASN A 84 -10.71 -0.59 5.05
C ASN A 84 -11.82 -0.41 4.01
N ARG A 85 -11.65 0.50 3.03
CA ARG A 85 -12.61 0.65 1.92
C ARG A 85 -12.69 -0.59 1.04
N LEU A 86 -11.55 -1.21 0.75
CA LEU A 86 -11.49 -2.49 0.01
C LEU A 86 -12.22 -3.60 0.77
N SER A 87 -12.00 -3.72 2.09
CA SER A 87 -12.71 -4.70 2.93
C SER A 87 -14.23 -4.49 2.86
N ALA A 88 -14.70 -3.26 3.05
CA ALA A 88 -16.13 -2.94 2.99
C ALA A 88 -16.74 -3.25 1.62
N THR A 89 -16.00 -3.02 0.54
CA THR A 89 -16.43 -3.35 -0.82
C THR A 89 -16.54 -4.86 -1.02
N ILE A 90 -15.59 -5.63 -0.50
CA ILE A 90 -15.66 -7.10 -0.55
C ILE A 90 -16.82 -7.63 0.29
N ASP A 91 -17.11 -7.03 1.44
CA ASP A 91 -18.28 -7.39 2.25
C ASP A 91 -19.60 -7.12 1.52
N GLN A 92 -19.68 -5.98 0.81
CA GLN A 92 -20.83 -5.67 -0.04
C GLN A 92 -20.97 -6.67 -1.20
N LEU A 93 -19.86 -7.04 -1.85
CA LEU A 93 -19.85 -8.04 -2.93
C LEU A 93 -20.24 -9.43 -2.42
N ASP A 94 -19.81 -9.81 -1.22
CA ASP A 94 -20.14 -11.09 -0.59
C ASP A 94 -21.63 -11.17 -0.23
N GLY A 95 -22.21 -10.08 0.30
CA GLY A 95 -23.65 -9.98 0.51
C GLY A 95 -24.44 -10.05 -0.80
N ALA A 96 -24.00 -9.33 -1.84
CA ALA A 96 -24.64 -9.33 -3.14
C ALA A 96 -24.55 -10.69 -3.85
N THR A 97 -23.41 -11.38 -3.75
CA THR A 97 -23.21 -12.71 -4.34
C THR A 97 -24.01 -13.78 -3.60
N THR A 98 -24.04 -13.74 -2.28
CA THR A 98 -24.86 -14.66 -1.48
C THR A 98 -26.35 -14.46 -1.80
N GLY A 99 -26.82 -13.21 -1.84
CA GLY A 99 -28.20 -12.90 -2.23
C GLY A 99 -28.51 -13.31 -3.67
N GLY A 100 -27.57 -13.09 -4.60
CA GLY A 100 -27.70 -13.47 -6.00
C GLY A 100 -27.75 -14.99 -6.21
N VAL A 101 -26.93 -15.75 -5.49
CA VAL A 101 -26.96 -17.23 -5.54
C VAL A 101 -28.29 -17.77 -5.01
N THR A 102 -28.78 -17.24 -3.89
CA THR A 102 -30.09 -17.61 -3.34
C THR A 102 -31.22 -17.31 -4.34
N GLY A 103 -31.26 -16.08 -4.88
CA GLY A 103 -32.27 -15.71 -5.88
C GLY A 103 -32.18 -16.54 -7.17
N MET A 104 -30.98 -16.89 -7.62
CA MET A 104 -30.80 -17.76 -8.79
C MET A 104 -31.25 -19.20 -8.51
N SER A 105 -31.03 -19.69 -7.29
CA SER A 105 -31.53 -21.00 -6.84
C SER A 105 -33.06 -21.03 -6.82
N GLU A 106 -33.71 -19.96 -6.36
CA GLU A 106 -35.18 -19.83 -6.40
C GLU A 106 -35.71 -19.79 -7.83
N ILE A 107 -35.04 -19.05 -8.74
CA ILE A 107 -35.36 -19.04 -10.17
C ILE A 107 -35.20 -20.44 -10.78
N GLY A 108 -34.14 -21.17 -10.38
CA GLY A 108 -33.91 -22.55 -10.79
C GLY A 108 -35.07 -23.45 -10.39
N SER A 109 -35.46 -23.41 -9.12
CA SER A 109 -36.60 -24.17 -8.59
C SER A 109 -37.91 -23.81 -9.32
N ALA A 110 -38.18 -22.52 -9.53
CA ALA A 110 -39.36 -22.07 -10.23
C ALA A 110 -39.36 -22.51 -11.71
N ALA A 111 -38.18 -22.55 -12.35
CA ALA A 111 -38.03 -23.05 -13.72
C ALA A 111 -38.29 -24.56 -13.80
N ASP A 112 -37.83 -25.33 -12.80
CA ASP A 112 -38.12 -26.76 -12.69
C ASP A 112 -39.62 -27.03 -12.49
N ASP A 113 -40.28 -26.27 -11.62
CA ASP A 113 -41.73 -26.36 -11.41
C ASP A 113 -42.52 -26.02 -12.69
N MET A 114 -42.13 -24.94 -13.38
CA MET A 114 -42.71 -24.59 -14.68
C MET A 114 -42.50 -25.69 -15.71
N ARG A 115 -41.30 -26.28 -15.76
CA ARG A 115 -41.00 -27.37 -16.68
C ARG A 115 -41.87 -28.59 -16.40
N ALA A 116 -41.99 -29.01 -15.14
CA ALA A 116 -42.84 -30.13 -14.75
C ALA A 116 -44.32 -29.88 -15.10
N GLY A 117 -44.81 -28.66 -14.90
CA GLY A 117 -46.16 -28.25 -15.32
C GLY A 117 -46.35 -28.30 -16.84
N MET A 118 -45.38 -27.81 -17.62
CA MET A 118 -45.41 -27.83 -19.08
C MET A 118 -45.32 -29.26 -19.65
N ASP A 119 -44.48 -30.11 -19.06
CA ASP A 119 -44.39 -31.54 -19.40
C ASP A 119 -45.76 -32.22 -19.18
N GLY A 120 -46.43 -31.91 -18.06
CA GLY A 120 -47.79 -32.40 -17.78
C GLY A 120 -48.84 -31.88 -18.77
N LEU A 121 -48.80 -30.60 -19.12
CA LEU A 121 -49.69 -30.01 -20.14
C LEU A 121 -49.47 -30.64 -21.52
N GLN A 122 -48.21 -30.79 -21.94
CA GLN A 122 -47.86 -31.42 -23.21
C GLN A 122 -48.37 -32.87 -23.25
N SER A 123 -48.21 -33.62 -22.16
CA SER A 123 -48.75 -34.98 -22.04
C SER A 123 -50.27 -35.00 -22.20
N ASN A 124 -50.99 -34.14 -21.45
CA ASN A 124 -52.46 -34.07 -21.52
C ASN A 124 -52.97 -33.66 -22.91
N VAL A 125 -52.34 -32.64 -23.51
CA VAL A 125 -52.68 -32.18 -24.87
C VAL A 125 -52.36 -33.26 -25.90
N GLY A 126 -51.27 -34.00 -25.73
CA GLY A 126 -50.95 -35.16 -26.57
C GLY A 126 -52.00 -36.26 -26.51
N VAL A 127 -52.48 -36.59 -25.31
CA VAL A 127 -53.58 -37.56 -25.12
C VAL A 127 -54.87 -37.07 -25.80
N VAL A 128 -55.24 -35.80 -25.60
CA VAL A 128 -56.44 -35.21 -26.21
C VAL A 128 -56.33 -35.14 -27.73
N SER A 129 -55.17 -34.76 -28.25
CA SER A 129 -54.83 -34.80 -29.68
C SER A 129 -55.02 -36.20 -30.27
N GLY A 130 -54.61 -37.23 -29.55
CA GLY A 130 -54.75 -38.62 -29.98
C GLY A 130 -56.20 -39.04 -30.25
N TYR A 131 -57.17 -38.48 -29.51
CA TYR A 131 -58.60 -38.73 -29.79
C TYR A 131 -59.05 -38.18 -31.15
N LEU A 132 -58.33 -37.22 -31.71
CA LEU A 132 -58.63 -36.62 -33.01
C LEU A 132 -57.84 -37.24 -34.17
N ASP A 133 -56.93 -38.18 -33.91
CA ASP A 133 -56.15 -38.87 -34.95
C ASP A 133 -57.01 -39.45 -36.09
N PRO A 134 -58.19 -40.07 -35.84
CA PRO A 134 -59.05 -40.56 -36.93
C PRO A 134 -59.57 -39.43 -37.83
N LEU A 135 -59.89 -38.27 -37.25
CA LEU A 135 -60.34 -37.10 -37.99
C LEU A 135 -59.21 -36.47 -38.80
N ARG A 136 -58.00 -36.46 -38.23
CA ARG A 136 -56.79 -35.99 -38.91
C ARG A 136 -56.47 -36.87 -40.12
N GLY A 137 -56.53 -38.20 -39.94
CA GLY A 137 -56.38 -39.17 -41.03
C GLY A 137 -57.43 -39.02 -42.14
N PHE A 138 -58.69 -38.70 -41.79
CA PHE A 138 -59.73 -38.39 -42.78
C PHE A 138 -59.40 -37.12 -43.59
N VAL A 139 -58.90 -36.07 -42.95
CA VAL A 139 -58.49 -34.82 -43.60
C VAL A 139 -57.31 -35.05 -44.56
N GLU A 140 -56.30 -35.80 -44.13
CA GLU A 140 -55.12 -36.13 -44.94
C GLU A 140 -55.42 -37.05 -46.12
N ALA A 141 -56.36 -37.99 -45.96
CA ALA A 141 -56.75 -38.92 -47.00
C ALA A 141 -57.72 -38.34 -48.06
N THR A 142 -58.26 -37.13 -47.84
CA THR A 142 -59.26 -36.51 -48.73
C THR A 142 -58.61 -35.47 -49.68
N PRO A 143 -58.53 -35.75 -51.00
CA PRO A 143 -58.06 -34.78 -51.99
C PRO A 143 -58.98 -33.55 -52.04
N ASP A 144 -58.41 -32.36 -52.27
CA ASP A 144 -59.14 -31.07 -52.29
C ASP A 144 -60.04 -30.85 -51.06
N CYS A 145 -59.56 -31.22 -49.86
CA CYS A 145 -60.25 -31.01 -48.58
C CYS A 145 -60.87 -29.59 -48.40
N PRO A 146 -60.23 -28.48 -48.83
CA PRO A 146 -60.83 -27.14 -48.73
C PRO A 146 -62.12 -26.97 -49.56
N ALA A 147 -62.26 -27.71 -50.66
CA ALA A 147 -63.45 -27.67 -51.52
C ALA A 147 -64.54 -28.67 -51.06
N ASN A 148 -64.19 -29.66 -50.22
CA ASN A 148 -65.14 -30.60 -49.66
C ASN A 148 -65.80 -30.03 -48.39
N PRO A 149 -67.14 -29.86 -48.36
CA PRO A 149 -67.83 -29.19 -47.27
C PRO A 149 -67.74 -29.94 -45.93
N ILE A 150 -67.58 -31.27 -45.95
CA ILE A 150 -67.42 -32.09 -44.75
C ILE A 150 -65.98 -32.01 -44.27
N CYS A 151 -65.02 -32.17 -45.18
CA CYS A 151 -63.59 -32.14 -44.84
C CYS A 151 -63.15 -30.78 -44.28
N ALA A 152 -63.59 -29.68 -44.88
CA ALA A 152 -63.26 -28.34 -44.40
C ALA A 152 -63.74 -28.07 -42.96
N VAL A 153 -64.88 -28.64 -42.56
CA VAL A 153 -65.40 -28.53 -41.18
C VAL A 153 -64.54 -29.37 -40.23
N VAL A 154 -64.20 -30.60 -40.60
CA VAL A 154 -63.33 -31.46 -39.80
C VAL A 154 -61.96 -30.81 -39.62
N ALA A 155 -61.36 -30.27 -40.68
CA ALA A 155 -60.08 -29.55 -40.63
C ALA A 155 -60.10 -28.38 -39.63
N ARG A 156 -61.21 -27.62 -39.55
CA ARG A 156 -61.38 -26.52 -38.58
C ARG A 156 -61.44 -26.99 -37.12
N VAL A 157 -61.78 -28.26 -36.88
CA VAL A 157 -61.79 -28.85 -35.53
C VAL A 157 -60.39 -29.33 -35.13
N VAL A 158 -59.61 -29.89 -36.06
CA VAL A 158 -58.28 -30.47 -35.74
C VAL A 158 -57.17 -29.43 -35.70
N GLN A 159 -57.18 -28.44 -36.60
CA GLN A 159 -56.12 -27.43 -36.71
C GLN A 159 -55.81 -26.68 -35.40
N PRO A 160 -56.80 -26.23 -34.60
CA PRO A 160 -56.53 -25.55 -33.33
C PRO A 160 -55.83 -26.44 -32.30
N VAL A 161 -56.18 -27.73 -32.26
CA VAL A 161 -55.57 -28.70 -31.33
C VAL A 161 -54.13 -28.99 -31.75
N ASP A 162 -53.86 -29.12 -33.04
CA ASP A 162 -52.50 -29.31 -33.54
C ASP A 162 -51.62 -28.08 -33.26
N ALA A 163 -52.18 -26.87 -33.41
CA ALA A 163 -51.50 -25.64 -33.00
C ALA A 163 -51.21 -25.61 -31.49
N MET A 164 -52.12 -26.13 -30.65
CA MET A 164 -51.90 -26.28 -29.21
C MET A 164 -50.79 -27.28 -28.88
N VAL A 165 -50.72 -28.43 -29.57
CA VAL A 165 -49.65 -29.42 -29.43
C VAL A 165 -48.30 -28.80 -29.80
N ALA A 166 -48.22 -28.09 -30.93
CA ALA A 166 -47.00 -27.42 -31.35
C ALA A 166 -46.57 -26.33 -30.36
N SER A 167 -47.52 -25.56 -29.84
CA SER A 167 -47.27 -24.51 -28.85
C SER A 167 -46.80 -25.08 -27.52
N SER A 168 -47.39 -26.18 -27.04
CA SER A 168 -46.97 -26.82 -25.80
C SER A 168 -45.56 -27.39 -25.91
N ALA A 169 -45.21 -28.03 -27.04
CA ALA A 169 -43.84 -28.49 -27.29
C ALA A 169 -42.82 -27.35 -27.30
N ALA A 170 -43.17 -26.19 -27.90
CA ALA A 170 -42.32 -25.00 -27.88
C ALA A 170 -42.13 -24.44 -26.47
N LEU A 171 -43.20 -24.41 -25.65
CA LEU A 171 -43.14 -23.98 -24.25
C LEU A 171 -42.26 -24.90 -23.40
N THR A 172 -42.38 -26.23 -23.55
CA THR A 172 -41.51 -27.20 -22.88
C THR A 172 -40.04 -27.01 -23.24
N GLY A 173 -39.75 -26.78 -24.53
CA GLY A 173 -38.40 -26.46 -25.00
C GLY A 173 -37.87 -25.13 -24.45
N GLY A 174 -38.75 -24.13 -24.27
CA GLY A 174 -38.43 -22.87 -23.60
C GLY A 174 -38.09 -23.05 -22.12
N ALA A 175 -38.93 -23.78 -21.39
CA ALA A 175 -38.70 -24.12 -19.98
C ALA A 175 -37.37 -24.90 -19.81
N ALA A 176 -37.08 -25.85 -20.70
CA ALA A 176 -35.81 -26.58 -20.71
C ALA A 176 -34.58 -25.66 -20.81
N LYS A 177 -34.63 -24.69 -21.73
CA LYS A 177 -33.56 -23.71 -21.90
C LYS A 177 -33.42 -22.80 -20.68
N LEU A 178 -34.54 -22.43 -20.06
CA LEU A 178 -34.53 -21.62 -18.83
C LEU A 178 -33.88 -22.37 -17.67
N THR A 179 -34.24 -23.63 -17.43
CA THR A 179 -33.62 -24.49 -16.41
C THR A 179 -32.12 -24.69 -16.67
N ALA A 180 -31.72 -24.94 -17.92
CA ALA A 180 -30.31 -25.08 -18.26
C ALA A 180 -29.53 -23.76 -18.06
N GLY A 181 -30.16 -22.63 -18.40
CA GLY A 181 -29.62 -21.30 -18.22
C GLY A 181 -29.44 -20.93 -16.75
N SER A 182 -30.44 -21.20 -15.89
CA SER A 182 -30.36 -20.94 -14.45
C SER A 182 -29.29 -21.81 -13.80
N GLY A 183 -29.19 -23.10 -14.15
CA GLY A 183 -28.11 -23.98 -13.68
C GLY A 183 -26.71 -23.47 -14.04
N THR A 184 -26.54 -22.97 -15.27
CA THR A 184 -25.27 -22.38 -15.73
C THR A 184 -24.93 -21.11 -14.96
N ALA A 185 -25.92 -20.24 -14.72
CA ALA A 185 -25.73 -19.01 -13.95
C ALA A 185 -25.36 -19.31 -12.48
N THR A 186 -26.03 -20.27 -11.84
CA THR A 186 -25.70 -20.70 -10.48
C THR A 186 -24.29 -21.27 -10.39
N ALA A 187 -23.88 -22.10 -11.34
CA ALA A 187 -22.52 -22.65 -11.39
C ALA A 187 -21.45 -21.56 -11.55
N ALA A 188 -21.71 -20.55 -12.38
CA ALA A 188 -20.80 -19.40 -12.54
C ALA A 188 -20.67 -18.58 -11.25
N LEU A 189 -21.74 -18.44 -10.47
CA LEU A 189 -21.76 -17.70 -9.21
C LEU A 189 -21.15 -18.51 -8.04
N ALA A 190 -21.18 -19.84 -8.08
CA ALA A 190 -20.71 -20.71 -7.00
C ALA A 190 -19.22 -20.55 -6.66
N GLY A 191 -18.40 -20.09 -7.62
CA GLY A 191 -16.96 -19.84 -7.40
C GLY A 191 -16.65 -18.53 -6.69
N LEU A 192 -17.55 -17.53 -6.77
CA LEU A 192 -17.28 -16.18 -6.25
C LEU A 192 -17.04 -16.13 -4.73
N PRO A 193 -17.79 -16.86 -3.87
CA PRO A 193 -17.54 -16.85 -2.43
C PRO A 193 -16.15 -17.33 -2.03
N ALA A 194 -15.58 -18.30 -2.76
CA ALA A 194 -14.22 -18.79 -2.49
C ALA A 194 -13.18 -17.72 -2.81
N THR A 195 -13.33 -17.03 -3.94
CA THR A 195 -12.46 -15.92 -4.35
C THR A 195 -12.56 -14.74 -3.36
N LEU A 196 -13.76 -14.37 -2.95
CA LEU A 196 -13.97 -13.29 -1.97
C LEU A 196 -13.35 -13.63 -0.61
N ARG A 197 -13.45 -14.89 -0.14
CA ARG A 197 -12.74 -15.35 1.07
C ARG A 197 -11.22 -15.22 0.94
N SER A 198 -10.66 -15.59 -0.21
CA SER A 198 -9.22 -15.44 -0.46
C SER A 198 -8.80 -13.96 -0.43
N MET A 199 -9.56 -13.07 -1.07
CA MET A 199 -9.29 -11.64 -1.05
C MET A 199 -9.36 -11.05 0.36
N ARG A 200 -10.38 -11.43 1.16
CA ARG A 200 -10.46 -11.02 2.58
C ARG A 200 -9.25 -11.47 3.38
N ALA A 201 -8.79 -12.71 3.19
CA ALA A 201 -7.62 -13.23 3.90
C ALA A 201 -6.37 -12.39 3.59
N VAL A 202 -6.11 -12.10 2.32
CA VAL A 202 -4.98 -11.26 1.89
C VAL A 202 -5.08 -9.85 2.47
N LEU A 203 -6.27 -9.23 2.41
CA LEU A 203 -6.46 -7.89 2.99
C LEU A 203 -6.29 -7.88 4.51
N SER A 204 -6.78 -8.90 5.22
CA SER A 204 -6.63 -9.01 6.66
C SER A 204 -5.15 -9.14 7.06
N GLN A 205 -4.37 -9.88 6.26
CA GLN A 205 -2.94 -10.01 6.47
C GLN A 205 -2.21 -8.70 6.21
N ALA A 206 -2.58 -7.98 5.14
CA ALA A 206 -2.03 -6.66 4.84
C ALA A 206 -2.32 -5.66 5.96
N GLN A 207 -3.55 -5.62 6.47
CA GLN A 207 -3.91 -4.74 7.60
C GLN A 207 -3.12 -5.06 8.86
N THR A 208 -2.93 -6.34 9.19
CA THR A 208 -2.13 -6.74 10.35
C THR A 208 -0.69 -6.27 10.21
N ALA A 209 -0.07 -6.48 9.04
CA ALA A 209 1.29 -6.01 8.77
C ALA A 209 1.40 -4.48 8.88
N THR A 210 0.42 -3.73 8.38
CA THR A 210 0.38 -2.26 8.51
C THR A 210 0.29 -1.82 9.97
N ARG A 211 -0.57 -2.45 10.77
CA ARG A 211 -0.70 -2.15 12.21
C ARG A 211 0.57 -2.48 12.99
N GLU A 212 1.22 -3.60 12.69
CA GLU A 212 2.49 -3.98 13.31
C GLU A 212 3.58 -2.94 13.00
N LEU A 213 3.71 -2.52 11.74
CA LEU A 213 4.66 -1.48 11.33
C LEU A 213 4.40 -0.15 12.05
N ASN A 214 3.13 0.28 12.11
CA ASN A 214 2.75 1.49 12.83
C ASN A 214 3.08 1.39 14.33
N GLY A 215 2.81 0.24 14.95
CA GLY A 215 3.11 0.00 16.37
C GLY A 215 4.61 0.05 16.68
N VAL A 216 5.46 -0.54 15.82
CA VAL A 216 6.93 -0.46 15.99
C VAL A 216 7.41 0.99 15.94
N VAL A 217 6.86 1.80 15.03
CA VAL A 217 7.29 3.19 14.91
C VAL A 217 6.76 4.04 16.06
N GLU A 218 5.52 3.84 16.48
CA GLU A 218 4.96 4.55 17.63
C GLU A 218 5.75 4.27 18.91
N ALA A 219 6.26 3.05 19.07
CA ALA A 219 7.14 2.68 20.18
C ALA A 219 8.56 3.30 20.08
N LEU A 220 9.14 3.38 18.88
CA LEU A 220 10.53 3.81 18.68
C LEU A 220 10.70 5.33 18.53
N SER A 221 9.70 6.01 17.95
CA SER A 221 9.71 7.45 17.70
C SER A 221 10.03 8.31 18.93
N PRO A 222 9.40 8.12 20.11
CA PRO A 222 9.70 8.96 21.27
C PRO A 222 11.14 8.79 21.76
N GLN A 223 11.65 7.55 21.76
CA GLN A 223 13.02 7.24 22.21
C GLN A 223 14.05 7.92 21.31
N LEU A 224 13.83 7.88 19.99
CA LEU A 224 14.72 8.54 19.04
C LEU A 224 14.64 10.07 19.17
N ARG A 225 13.44 10.65 19.36
CA ARG A 225 13.30 12.09 19.58
C ARG A 225 14.01 12.54 20.85
N GLU A 226 13.84 11.82 21.96
CA GLU A 226 14.52 12.11 23.22
C GLU A 226 16.04 12.10 23.06
N LEU A 227 16.60 11.12 22.33
CA LEU A 227 18.01 11.09 22.00
C LEU A 227 18.43 12.31 21.17
N THR A 228 17.65 12.69 20.16
CA THR A 228 17.96 13.87 19.34
C THR A 228 17.92 15.17 20.13
N ASP A 229 16.94 15.30 21.03
CA ASP A 229 16.77 16.48 21.87
C ASP A 229 17.87 16.57 22.91
N TYR A 230 18.28 15.43 23.49
CA TYR A 230 19.44 15.36 24.35
C TYR A 230 20.72 15.83 23.63
N LEU A 231 20.98 15.32 22.42
CA LEU A 231 22.16 15.68 21.63
C LEU A 231 22.16 17.17 21.24
N ARG A 232 21.00 17.73 20.87
CA ARG A 232 20.85 19.17 20.61
C ARG A 232 20.98 20.01 21.89
N GLY A 233 20.47 19.52 23.01
CA GLY A 233 20.60 20.16 24.32
C GLY A 233 22.06 20.29 24.73
N VAL A 234 22.83 19.19 24.62
CA VAL A 234 24.29 19.20 24.86
C VAL A 234 25.00 20.20 23.94
N ALA A 235 24.59 20.34 22.68
CA ALA A 235 25.15 21.36 21.80
C ALA A 235 24.83 22.79 22.26
N GLY A 236 23.59 23.02 22.71
CA GLY A 236 23.12 24.31 23.21
C GLY A 236 23.81 24.75 24.49
N ASP A 237 23.89 23.85 25.48
CA ASP A 237 24.43 24.13 26.81
C ASP A 237 25.93 24.51 26.77
N PHE A 238 26.66 24.05 25.76
CA PHE A 238 28.10 24.25 25.62
C PHE A 238 28.49 25.20 24.49
N ARG A 239 27.53 25.87 23.82
CA ARG A 239 27.76 26.69 22.62
C ARG A 239 28.78 27.83 22.80
N ASP A 240 28.98 28.29 24.02
CA ASP A 240 29.97 29.33 24.38
C ASP A 240 30.93 28.90 25.50
N SER A 241 30.98 27.60 25.80
CA SER A 241 31.75 27.08 26.92
C SER A 241 33.10 26.51 26.48
N ALA A 242 34.17 26.90 27.18
CA ALA A 242 35.49 26.27 27.05
C ALA A 242 35.48 24.78 27.48
N ALA A 243 34.40 24.30 28.11
CA ALA A 243 34.22 22.92 28.55
C ALA A 243 33.65 21.98 27.47
N GLY A 244 33.27 22.49 26.28
CA GLY A 244 32.68 21.69 25.21
C GLY A 244 33.59 20.63 24.57
N GLY A 245 34.88 20.58 24.96
CA GLY A 245 35.86 19.61 24.47
C GLY A 245 36.26 19.85 23.01
N PHE A 246 37.57 19.89 22.73
CA PHE A 246 38.03 19.99 21.34
C PHE A 246 37.88 18.65 20.63
N TYR A 247 37.11 18.64 19.54
CA TYR A 247 36.96 17.50 18.65
C TYR A 247 36.68 18.01 17.23
N LEU A 248 37.63 17.75 16.33
CA LEU A 248 37.52 18.12 14.93
C LEU A 248 37.79 16.88 14.06
N PRO A 249 36.75 16.24 13.50
CA PRO A 249 36.94 15.05 12.68
C PRO A 249 37.58 15.40 11.34
N ALA A 250 38.29 14.46 10.72
CA ALA A 250 38.99 14.67 9.45
C ALA A 250 38.09 15.22 8.32
N ARG A 251 36.81 14.81 8.31
CA ARG A 251 35.79 15.34 7.38
C ARG A 251 35.49 16.83 7.57
N ALA A 252 35.56 17.34 8.80
CA ALA A 252 35.34 18.76 9.10
C ALA A 252 36.59 19.60 8.80
N LEU A 253 37.79 19.02 8.89
CA LEU A 253 39.03 19.66 8.43
C LEU A 253 39.07 19.93 6.92
N ALA A 254 38.28 19.19 6.14
CA ALA A 254 38.10 19.43 4.72
C ALA A 254 37.06 20.52 4.42
N ASP A 255 36.33 21.02 5.43
CA ASP A 255 35.34 22.10 5.25
C ASP A 255 36.06 23.45 5.11
N PRO A 256 35.82 24.23 4.02
CA PRO A 256 36.45 25.53 3.80
C PRO A 256 36.12 26.58 4.88
N ARG A 257 35.13 26.34 5.75
CA ARG A 257 34.77 27.23 6.86
C ARG A 257 35.70 27.10 8.06
N VAL A 258 36.50 26.03 8.15
CA VAL A 258 37.49 25.86 9.22
C VAL A 258 38.77 26.60 8.86
N PRO A 259 39.25 27.55 9.69
CA PRO A 259 40.50 28.26 9.43
C PRO A 259 41.67 27.27 9.41
N GLY A 260 42.25 27.03 8.23
CA GLY A 260 43.33 26.06 8.02
C GLY A 260 42.93 24.75 7.33
N GLY A 261 41.67 24.62 6.87
CA GLY A 261 41.29 23.61 5.90
C GLY A 261 42.14 23.71 4.63
N ALA A 262 42.37 22.59 3.96
CA ALA A 262 43.43 22.32 2.97
C ALA A 262 43.58 23.26 1.74
N ALA A 263 42.92 24.42 1.71
CA ALA A 263 43.13 25.48 0.73
C ALA A 263 43.44 26.81 1.44
N GLY A 264 44.72 27.16 1.55
CA GLY A 264 45.13 28.57 1.69
C GLY A 264 45.61 29.07 3.05
N ALA A 265 46.16 28.21 3.93
CA ALA A 265 47.08 28.72 4.94
C ALA A 265 48.42 29.04 4.26
N ASP A 266 48.57 30.28 3.80
CA ASP A 266 49.84 30.81 3.34
C ASP A 266 50.84 30.77 4.51
N VAL A 267 51.67 29.73 4.51
CA VAL A 267 52.77 29.54 5.47
C VAL A 267 53.96 30.45 5.17
N SER A 268 53.87 31.32 4.14
CA SER A 268 54.97 32.17 3.68
C SER A 268 55.34 33.32 4.64
N GLY A 269 54.64 33.47 5.77
CA GLY A 269 55.01 34.40 6.83
C GLY A 269 55.99 33.85 7.88
N TRP A 270 56.25 32.53 7.89
CA TRP A 270 57.01 31.87 8.97
C TRP A 270 58.46 31.51 8.59
N ALA A 271 58.96 32.01 7.47
CA ALA A 271 60.36 31.87 7.10
C ALA A 271 60.85 33.11 6.36
N ARG A 272 61.34 34.12 7.09
CA ARG A 272 62.37 35.08 6.63
C ARG A 272 62.89 35.90 7.82
N HIS A 273 63.97 35.42 8.43
CA HIS A 273 64.94 36.23 9.18
C HIS A 273 65.81 37.05 8.19
N PRO A 274 66.45 38.16 8.61
CA PRO A 274 67.80 38.06 9.19
C PRO A 274 68.08 39.02 10.37
N THR A 275 69.01 38.58 11.21
CA THR A 275 69.94 39.31 12.13
C THR A 275 69.52 40.66 12.70
#